data_AF-A0A2D9K3T5-F1
#
_entry.id   AF-A0A2D9K3T5-F1
#
_cell.length_a   1.000
_cell.length_b   1.000
_cell.length_c   1.000
_cell.angle_alpha   90.00
_cell.angle_beta   90.00
_cell.angle_gamma   90.00
#
_symmetry.space_group_name_H-M   'P 1'
#
loop_
_entity.id
_entity.type
_entity.pdbx_description
1 polymer ?
#
loop_
_entity_poly.entity_id
_entity_poly.type
_entity_poly.pdbx_seq_one_letter_code
_entity_poly.pdbx_strand_id
1 'polypeptide(L)' 'MKKKCQHCAQSRAGLIYLFVVFFIINFMVRSYFDLETSAVLDLLLLPSIAIIFLATCLVTLRYLRPN' A
#
# COMPACT_ATOMS: atom_id res chain seq x y z
N MET A 1 3.36 -27.32 10.57
CA MET A 1 3.87 -25.94 10.40
C MET A 1 2.93 -24.96 11.10
N LYS A 2 3.47 -24.04 11.90
CA LYS A 2 2.75 -23.22 12.90
C LYS A 2 1.71 -22.27 12.25
N LYS A 3 0.45 -22.33 12.71
CA LYS A 3 -0.70 -21.48 12.31
C LYS A 3 -0.43 -19.95 12.30
N LYS A 4 0.63 -19.47 12.95
CA LYS A 4 1.04 -18.04 12.93
C LYS A 4 1.46 -17.52 11.54
N CYS A 5 2.01 -18.36 10.65
CA CYS A 5 2.46 -17.90 9.33
C CYS A 5 1.33 -17.65 8.33
N GLN A 6 0.16 -18.30 8.46
CA GLN A 6 -0.96 -18.06 7.54
C GLN A 6 -1.49 -16.63 7.65
N HIS A 7 -1.56 -16.10 8.87
CA HIS A 7 -1.98 -14.71 9.08
C HIS A 7 -0.96 -13.71 8.53
N CYS A 8 0.34 -14.00 8.64
CA CYS A 8 1.38 -13.18 8.00
C CYS A 8 1.32 -13.25 6.47
N ALA A 9 1.08 -14.43 5.90
CA ALA A 9 0.94 -14.60 4.45
C ALA A 9 -0.28 -13.83 3.91
N GLN A 10 -1.40 -13.88 4.63
CA GLN A 10 -2.63 -13.18 4.26
C GLN A 10 -2.48 -11.65 4.38
N SER A 11 -1.88 -11.14 5.47
CA SER A 11 -1.59 -9.71 5.60
C SER A 11 -0.61 -9.21 4.54
N ARG A 12 0.39 -10.01 4.19
CA ARG A 12 1.35 -9.67 3.12
C ARG A 12 0.66 -9.63 1.76
N ALA A 13 -0.22 -10.58 1.46
CA ALA A 13 -1.01 -10.58 0.23
C ALA A 13 -1.95 -9.35 0.16
N GLY A 14 -2.58 -8.98 1.28
CA GLY A 14 -3.42 -7.78 1.36
C GLY A 14 -2.65 -6.48 1.12
N LEU A 15 -1.43 -6.36 1.68
CA LEU A 15 -0.56 -5.21 1.43
C LEU A 15 -0.11 -5.14 -0.03
N ILE A 16 0.26 -6.27 -0.63
CA ILE A 16 0.64 -6.32 -2.06
C ILE A 16 -0.54 -5.96 -2.95
N TYR A 17 -1.73 -6.48 -2.65
CA TYR A 17 -2.95 -6.13 -3.39
C TYR A 17 -3.23 -4.63 -3.33
N LEU A 18 -3.21 -4.04 -2.13
CA LEU A 18 -3.36 -2.60 -1.96
C LEU A 18 -2.30 -1.83 -2.74
N PHE A 19 -1.06 -2.31 -2.76
CA PHE A 19 0.04 -1.66 -3.50
C PHE A 19 -0.27 -1.60 -4.99
N VAL A 20 -0.69 -2.72 -5.56
CA VAL A 20 -1.05 -2.82 -6.98
C VAL A 20 -2.25 -1.92 -7.29
N VAL A 21 -3.27 -1.88 -6.43
CA VAL A 21 -4.44 -1.01 -6.60
C VAL A 21 -4.02 0.46 -6.58
N PHE A 22 -3.24 0.90 -5.59
CA PHE A 22 -2.76 2.28 -5.52
C PHE A 22 -1.84 2.63 -6.69
N PHE A 23 -1.04 1.67 -7.17
CA PHE A 23 -0.19 1.86 -8.34
C PHE A 23 -1.03 2.11 -9.60
N ILE A 24 -2.07 1.30 -9.84
CA ILE A 24 -2.97 1.46 -10.99
C ILE A 24 -3.72 2.80 -10.88
N ILE A 25 -4.25 3.15 -9.70
CA ILE A 25 -4.93 4.43 -9.49
C ILE A 25 -3.98 5.60 -9.76
N ASN A 26 -2.75 5.56 -9.21
CA ASN A 26 -1.75 6.61 -9.42
C ASN A 26 -1.41 6.78 -10.91
N PHE A 27 -1.27 5.66 -11.63
CA PHE A 27 -1.04 5.67 -13.06
C PHE A 27 -2.22 6.27 -13.84
N MET A 28 -3.46 5.85 -13.53
CA MET A 28 -4.67 6.38 -14.16
C MET A 28 -4.83 7.88 -13.93
N VAL A 29 -4.60 8.34 -12.70
CA VAL A 29 -4.67 9.77 -12.35
C VAL A 29 -3.60 10.54 -13.14
N ARG A 30 -2.34 10.10 -13.14
CA ARG A 30 -1.29 10.77 -13.91
C ARG A 30 -1.58 10.80 -15.41
N SER A 31 -2.09 9.71 -15.97
CA SER A 31 -2.51 9.64 -17.36
C SER A 31 -3.70 10.56 -17.67
N TYR A 32 -4.61 10.79 -16.71
CA TYR A 32 -5.75 11.69 -16.88
C TYR A 32 -5.33 13.17 -16.82
N PHE A 33 -4.31 13.49 -16.03
CA PHE A 33 -3.79 14.86 -15.85
C PHE A 33 -2.59 15.19 -16.76
N ASP A 34 -2.26 14.33 -17.74
CA ASP A 34 -1.12 14.50 -18.66
C ASP A 34 0.23 14.77 -17.93
N LEU A 35 0.39 14.17 -16.75
CA LEU A 35 1.60 14.31 -15.96
C LEU A 35 2.68 13.39 -16.52
N GLU A 36 3.79 13.97 -17.00
CA GLU A 36 4.92 13.20 -17.49
C GLU A 36 5.41 12.17 -16.46
N THR A 37 5.39 10.91 -16.88
CA THR A 37 5.94 9.78 -16.12
C THR A 37 7.38 9.55 -16.56
N SER A 38 8.24 10.54 -16.31
CA SER A 38 9.64 10.53 -16.77
C SER A 38 10.50 9.50 -16.03
N ALA A 39 10.06 9.04 -14.86
CA ALA A 39 10.76 8.03 -14.07
C ALA A 39 9.80 7.01 -13.45
N VAL A 40 10.25 5.75 -13.35
CA VAL A 40 9.53 4.68 -12.63
C VAL A 40 9.35 5.04 -11.13
N LEU A 41 10.26 5.83 -10.59
CA LEU A 41 10.19 6.34 -9.21
C LEU A 41 8.90 7.13 -8.94
N ASP A 42 8.45 7.92 -9.92
CA ASP A 42 7.26 8.77 -9.80
C ASP A 42 5.95 7.97 -9.72
N LEU A 43 5.91 6.81 -10.39
CA LEU A 43 4.79 5.89 -10.29
C LEU A 43 4.78 5.16 -8.94
N LEU A 44 5.95 4.85 -8.39
CA LEU A 44 6.09 4.05 -7.17
C LEU A 44 6.02 4.88 -5.90
N LEU A 45 6.37 6.17 -5.94
CA LEU A 45 6.46 7.03 -4.74
C LEU A 45 5.10 7.20 -4.05
N LEU A 46 4.06 7.52 -4.82
CA LEU A 46 2.70 7.69 -4.30
C LEU A 46 2.13 6.42 -3.63
N PRO A 47 2.12 5.25 -4.30
CA PRO A 47 1.59 4.02 -3.70
C PRO A 47 2.42 3.55 -2.50
N SER A 48 3.74 3.79 -2.49
CA SER A 48 4.58 3.44 -1.33
C SER A 48 4.31 4.34 -0.13
N ILE A 49 4.16 5.67 -0.32
CA ILE A 49 3.76 6.59 0.76
C ILE A 49 2.37 6.23 1.30
N ALA A 50 1.41 5.94 0.41
CA ALA A 50 0.05 5.55 0.81
C ALA A 50 0.04 4.29 1.68
N ILE A 51 0.84 3.28 1.33
CA ILE A 51 0.95 2.05 2.14
C ILE A 51 1.63 2.31 3.48
N ILE A 52 2.72 3.09 3.50
CA ILE A 52 3.40 3.42 4.76
C ILE A 52 2.44 4.15 5.70
N PHE A 53 1.67 5.10 5.18
CA PHE A 53 0.65 5.81 5.94
C PHE A 53 -0.43 4.86 6.48
N LEU A 54 -0.96 3.97 5.63
CA LEU A 54 -2.01 3.03 6.01
C LEU A 54 -1.52 2.00 7.04
N ALA A 55 -0.28 1.51 6.89
CA ALA A 55 0.38 0.64 7.86
C ALA A 55 0.58 1.36 9.20
N THR A 56 1.00 2.63 9.17
CA THR A 56 1.17 3.46 10.37
C THR A 56 -0.17 3.65 11.07
N CYS A 57 -1.23 4.04 10.34
CA CYS A 57 -2.57 4.16 10.89
C CYS A 57 -3.07 2.86 11.52
N LEU A 58 -2.88 1.71 10.86
CA LEU A 58 -3.28 0.41 11.41
C LEU A 58 -2.54 0.06 12.70
N VAL A 59 -1.24 0.34 12.76
CA VAL A 59 -0.42 0.14 13.97
C VAL A 59 -0.87 1.08 15.09
N THR A 60 -1.06 2.37 14.79
CA THR A 60 -1.53 3.37 15.75
C THR A 60 -2.94 3.04 16.26
N LEU A 61 -3.86 2.59 15.40
CA LEU A 61 -5.20 2.15 15.79
C LEU A 61 -5.17 0.91 16.70
N ARG A 62 -4.30 -0.07 16.41
CA ARG A 62 -4.08 -1.21 17.32
C ARG A 62 -3.52 -0.77 18.66
N TYR A 63 -2.66 0.23 18.67
CA TYR A 63 -2.07 0.75 19.90
C TYR A 63 -3.07 1.55 20.74
N LEU A 64 -3.96 2.30 20.09
CA LEU A 64 -5.01 3.11 20.73
C LEU A 64 -6.24 2.31 21.16
N ARG A 65 -6.51 1.16 20.53
CA ARG A 65 -7.61 0.26 20.90
C ARG A 65 -7.06 -1.14 21.19
N PRO A 66 -6.38 -1.34 22.34
CA PRO A 66 -5.97 -2.66 22.81
C PRO A 66 -7.21 -3.35 23.38
N ASN A 67 -7.94 -4.08 22.54
CA ASN A 67 -9.04 -4.95 22.99
C ASN A 67 -8.63 -6.41 22.79
#